data_AF-A0A251UJL4-F1
#
_entry.id   AF-A0A251UJL4-F1
#
_cell.length_a   1.000
_cell.length_b   1.000
_cell.length_c   1.000
_cell.angle_alpha   90.00
_cell.angle_beta   90.00
_cell.angle_gamma   90.00
#
_symmetry.space_group_name_H-M   'P 1'
#
loop_
_entity.id
_entity.type
_entity.pdbx_description
1 polymer ?
#
loop_
_entity_poly.entity_id
_entity_poly.type
_entity_poly.pdbx_seq_one_letter_code
_entity_poly.pdbx_strand_id
1 'polypeptide(L)'
;MKNFNFASLLSEPKSRTSVATFILTASLIFGFYILGTAFYANDLKILQRSQMELKDAEKCKNRCRPPGSEVLPEGVLAKTSDLEMRPLWGSFDNSSHSSRSVSLLAIAAGIKQKYLVNNIITKFLENDFVVMVFHYDGIVDQWNDLQWASRVIHVSAMNQTKWWFAKRFLHPDIVAEYDYIFLWDEDLDIEHFNPGRYISIVKEEELDISQPALDPRKSEIHHQITVRQKNSKVHRRYFKLRGGGRCFDNSTGPPCFGWVEMMAPVFSKAAWRCAWYLIQNDLIHAWGIDFQLGYCAQGDRKQKVGVVDAEYIVHLGVPSLGGANHASNESLTDHTSRKNTTYADDLVKLSNSSEIHAGSDRAEVRLQSYTEMRIFYRRWDKAVKKDKCWVDRYDMRKER
;
A
#
# COMPACT_ATOMS: atom_id res chain seq x y z
N MET A 1 35.07 -38.88 -124.62
CA MET A 1 35.96 -37.70 -124.83
C MET A 1 36.01 -36.89 -123.53
N LYS A 2 37.22 -36.71 -122.96
CA LYS A 2 37.61 -35.87 -121.79
C LYS A 2 37.02 -36.28 -120.41
N ASN A 3 37.70 -36.26 -119.26
CA ASN A 3 39.11 -36.18 -118.85
C ASN A 3 39.19 -36.55 -117.34
N PHE A 4 40.37 -36.97 -116.89
CA PHE A 4 40.80 -37.18 -115.50
C PHE A 4 40.72 -35.89 -114.63
N ASN A 5 40.46 -35.99 -113.30
CA ASN A 5 41.46 -36.00 -112.21
C ASN A 5 40.88 -35.63 -110.82
N PHE A 6 41.54 -36.19 -109.79
CA PHE A 6 41.28 -36.19 -108.35
C PHE A 6 41.75 -34.91 -107.62
N ALA A 7 41.12 -34.55 -106.50
CA ALA A 7 41.76 -33.92 -105.32
C ALA A 7 40.86 -33.99 -104.07
N SER A 8 41.49 -34.03 -102.90
CA SER A 8 41.04 -34.63 -101.62
C SER A 8 40.49 -33.67 -100.55
N LEU A 9 39.67 -34.25 -99.66
CA LEU A 9 39.53 -34.06 -98.18
C LEU A 9 39.50 -32.65 -97.54
N LEU A 10 38.47 -32.41 -96.70
CA LEU A 10 38.56 -31.94 -95.29
C LEU A 10 37.18 -32.05 -94.56
N SER A 11 37.22 -32.05 -93.23
CA SER A 11 36.32 -32.69 -92.24
C SER A 11 35.25 -31.81 -91.56
N GLU A 12 34.18 -32.45 -91.02
CA GLU A 12 33.37 -32.14 -89.80
C GLU A 12 32.47 -30.84 -89.70
N PRO A 13 31.59 -30.64 -88.67
CA PRO A 13 30.46 -31.45 -88.14
C PRO A 13 29.23 -30.56 -87.72
N LYS A 14 28.14 -31.11 -87.10
CA LYS A 14 27.29 -30.55 -85.99
C LYS A 14 25.78 -30.87 -86.05
N SER A 15 25.27 -31.72 -85.14
CA SER A 15 23.86 -31.69 -84.68
C SER A 15 23.63 -32.15 -83.22
N ARG A 16 24.67 -32.23 -82.39
CA ARG A 16 24.58 -32.68 -80.98
C ARG A 16 24.35 -31.53 -79.97
N THR A 17 24.44 -30.27 -80.38
CA THR A 17 24.38 -29.10 -79.49
C THR A 17 22.96 -28.65 -79.10
N SER A 18 21.92 -29.03 -79.86
CA SER A 18 20.56 -28.52 -79.68
C SER A 18 19.76 -29.21 -78.55
N VAL A 19 19.99 -30.51 -78.33
CA VAL A 19 19.25 -31.27 -77.28
C VAL A 19 19.79 -30.94 -75.88
N ALA A 20 21.10 -30.76 -75.75
CA ALA A 20 21.73 -30.43 -74.47
C ALA A 20 21.32 -29.04 -73.96
N THR A 21 21.14 -28.06 -74.85
CA THR A 21 20.64 -26.73 -74.49
C THR A 21 19.20 -26.79 -73.99
N PHE A 22 18.35 -27.60 -74.63
CA PHE A 22 16.94 -27.75 -74.24
C PHE A 22 16.77 -28.34 -72.84
N ILE A 23 17.58 -29.35 -72.50
CA ILE A 23 17.58 -29.98 -71.16
C ILE A 23 18.04 -28.97 -70.09
N LEU A 24 19.12 -28.23 -70.35
CA LEU A 24 19.60 -27.20 -69.42
C LEU A 24 18.57 -26.09 -69.18
N THR A 25 17.87 -25.64 -70.23
CA THR A 25 16.80 -24.64 -70.07
C THR A 25 15.61 -25.18 -69.31
N ALA A 26 15.20 -26.44 -69.54
CA ALA A 26 14.09 -27.06 -68.82
C ALA A 26 14.43 -27.26 -67.33
N SER A 27 15.66 -27.68 -67.02
CA SER A 27 16.13 -27.82 -65.63
C SER A 27 16.20 -26.48 -64.90
N LEU A 28 16.62 -25.40 -65.57
CA LEU A 28 16.61 -24.06 -64.98
C LEU A 28 15.17 -23.59 -64.69
N ILE A 29 14.23 -23.76 -65.61
CA ILE A 29 12.82 -23.40 -65.40
C ILE A 29 12.22 -24.20 -64.24
N PHE A 30 12.52 -25.50 -64.16
CA PHE A 30 12.04 -26.35 -63.06
C PHE A 30 12.67 -25.96 -61.72
N GLY A 31 13.96 -25.59 -61.72
CA GLY A 31 14.64 -25.04 -60.55
C GLY A 31 13.99 -23.74 -60.07
N PHE A 32 13.74 -22.78 -60.97
CA PHE A 32 13.04 -21.54 -60.63
C PHE A 32 11.60 -21.77 -60.17
N TYR A 33 10.91 -22.78 -60.72
CA TYR A 33 9.57 -23.14 -60.29
C TYR A 33 9.57 -23.74 -58.87
N ILE A 34 10.52 -24.63 -58.55
CA ILE A 34 10.64 -25.21 -57.20
C ILE A 34 11.09 -24.16 -56.17
N LEU A 35 12.09 -23.33 -56.50
CA LEU A 35 12.51 -22.25 -55.61
C LEU A 35 11.41 -21.21 -55.41
N GLY A 36 10.71 -20.83 -56.48
CA GLY A 36 9.59 -19.89 -56.43
C GLY A 36 8.43 -20.43 -55.60
N THR A 37 8.06 -21.70 -55.77
CA THR A 37 7.00 -22.33 -54.97
C THR A 37 7.39 -22.54 -53.52
N ALA A 38 8.66 -22.83 -53.20
CA ALA A 38 9.15 -22.92 -51.84
C ALA A 38 9.16 -21.55 -51.13
N PHE A 39 9.57 -20.49 -51.83
CA PHE A 39 9.52 -19.12 -51.30
C PHE A 39 8.07 -18.67 -51.08
N TYR A 40 7.19 -18.86 -52.08
CA TYR A 40 5.76 -18.54 -51.94
C TYR A 40 5.08 -19.36 -50.85
N ALA A 41 5.43 -20.64 -50.68
CA ALA A 41 4.85 -21.48 -49.63
C ALA A 41 5.31 -21.04 -48.23
N ASN A 42 6.55 -20.57 -48.07
CA ASN A 42 7.01 -20.01 -46.80
C ASN A 42 6.38 -18.64 -46.51
N ASP A 43 6.27 -17.76 -47.51
CA ASP A 43 5.59 -16.47 -47.34
C ASP A 43 4.09 -16.65 -47.05
N LEU A 44 3.40 -17.58 -47.71
CA LEU A 44 2.01 -17.93 -47.39
C LEU A 44 1.87 -18.53 -45.99
N LYS A 45 2.81 -19.37 -45.55
CA LYS A 45 2.79 -19.92 -44.17
C LYS A 45 3.03 -18.83 -43.13
N ILE A 46 3.93 -17.87 -43.39
CA ILE A 46 4.19 -16.74 -42.49
C ILE A 46 2.97 -15.81 -42.47
N LEU A 47 2.35 -15.53 -43.62
CA LEU A 47 1.14 -14.72 -43.73
C LEU A 47 -0.08 -15.40 -43.09
N GLN A 48 -0.24 -16.72 -43.27
CA GLN A 48 -1.31 -17.48 -42.60
C GLN A 48 -1.09 -17.53 -41.09
N ARG A 49 0.15 -17.73 -40.63
CA ARG A 49 0.47 -17.74 -39.20
C ARG A 49 0.22 -16.38 -38.58
N SER A 50 0.62 -15.29 -39.23
CA SER A 50 0.36 -13.92 -38.76
C SER A 50 -1.13 -13.57 -38.82
N GLN A 51 -1.88 -14.01 -39.84
CA GLN A 51 -3.34 -13.84 -39.90
C GLN A 51 -4.09 -14.66 -38.85
N MET A 52 -3.62 -15.87 -38.54
CA MET A 52 -4.23 -16.73 -37.51
C MET A 52 -3.95 -16.18 -36.10
N GLU A 53 -2.72 -15.72 -35.85
CA GLU A 53 -2.35 -15.04 -34.60
C GLU A 53 -3.11 -13.71 -34.42
N LEU A 54 -3.37 -12.93 -35.49
CA LEU A 54 -4.15 -11.69 -35.40
C LEU A 54 -5.65 -11.93 -35.11
N LYS A 55 -6.24 -12.99 -35.69
CA LYS A 55 -7.67 -13.31 -35.51
C LYS A 55 -8.01 -13.80 -34.10
N ASP A 56 -7.09 -14.51 -33.43
CA ASP A 56 -7.28 -14.95 -32.04
C ASP A 56 -7.02 -13.81 -31.02
N ALA A 57 -6.13 -12.88 -31.34
CA ALA A 57 -5.92 -11.68 -30.53
C ALA A 57 -7.17 -10.77 -30.50
N GLU A 58 -7.93 -10.71 -31.60
CA GLU A 58 -9.11 -9.86 -31.70
C GLU A 58 -10.29 -10.33 -30.84
N LYS A 59 -10.40 -11.65 -30.59
CA LYS A 59 -11.35 -12.24 -29.64
C LYS A 59 -11.04 -11.93 -28.17
N CYS A 60 -9.85 -11.42 -27.86
CA CYS A 60 -9.36 -11.21 -26.49
C CYS A 60 -9.41 -9.74 -26.00
N LYS A 61 -10.04 -8.83 -26.76
CA LYS A 61 -9.98 -7.36 -26.55
C LYS A 61 -10.53 -6.82 -25.22
N ASN A 62 -11.03 -7.66 -24.31
CA ASN A 62 -11.64 -7.22 -23.03
C ASN A 62 -11.03 -7.87 -21.77
N ARG A 63 -9.80 -8.38 -21.82
CA ARG A 63 -9.16 -8.90 -20.60
C ARG A 63 -8.50 -7.76 -19.83
N CYS A 64 -9.10 -7.34 -18.72
CA CYS A 64 -8.50 -6.43 -17.74
C CYS A 64 -7.26 -7.10 -17.11
N ARG A 65 -6.12 -7.00 -17.80
CA ARG A 65 -4.81 -7.51 -17.37
C ARG A 65 -4.05 -6.40 -16.64
N PRO A 66 -3.23 -6.75 -15.63
CA PRO A 66 -2.27 -5.80 -15.07
C PRO A 66 -1.41 -5.17 -16.18
N PRO A 67 -1.16 -3.85 -16.18
CA PRO A 67 -0.31 -3.22 -17.18
C PRO A 67 1.07 -3.87 -17.26
N GLY A 68 1.57 -4.15 -18.47
CA GLY A 68 2.87 -4.79 -18.69
C GLY A 68 2.84 -6.33 -18.65
N SER A 69 1.66 -6.94 -18.46
CA SER A 69 1.48 -8.40 -18.44
C SER A 69 0.86 -8.96 -19.74
N GLU A 70 0.80 -8.16 -20.79
CA GLU A 70 0.12 -8.48 -22.06
C GLU A 70 0.72 -9.73 -22.72
N VAL A 71 2.03 -9.95 -22.55
CA VAL A 71 2.78 -11.08 -23.11
C VAL A 71 2.57 -12.41 -22.36
N LEU A 72 2.01 -12.37 -21.15
CA LEU A 72 1.83 -13.55 -20.32
C LEU A 72 0.48 -14.24 -20.59
N PRO A 73 0.43 -15.58 -20.62
CA PRO A 73 -0.84 -16.32 -20.64
C PRO A 73 -1.66 -16.04 -19.38
N GLU A 74 -2.99 -15.91 -19.52
CA GLU A 74 -3.85 -15.58 -18.38
C GLU A 74 -3.79 -16.62 -17.25
N GLY A 75 -3.63 -17.90 -17.58
CA GLY A 75 -3.58 -18.98 -16.60
C GLY A 75 -2.35 -18.96 -15.67
N VAL A 76 -1.32 -18.16 -15.97
CA VAL A 76 -0.13 -18.00 -15.10
C VAL A 76 -0.09 -16.65 -14.39
N LEU A 77 -1.09 -15.78 -14.62
CA LEU A 77 -1.11 -14.44 -14.01
C LEU A 77 -1.58 -14.48 -12.56
N ALA A 78 -0.69 -14.17 -11.64
CA ALA A 78 -1.04 -13.76 -10.29
C ALA A 78 -1.25 -12.24 -10.26
N LYS A 79 -2.49 -11.81 -10.01
CA LYS A 79 -2.85 -10.37 -9.97
C LYS A 79 -2.53 -9.71 -8.64
N THR A 80 -2.52 -10.50 -7.58
CA THR A 80 -2.27 -10.08 -6.20
C THR A 80 -1.20 -10.97 -5.57
N SER A 81 -0.68 -10.51 -4.46
CA SER A 81 0.22 -11.25 -3.58
C SER A 81 -0.34 -11.24 -2.16
N ASP A 82 0.35 -11.91 -1.25
CA ASP A 82 0.13 -11.89 0.18
C ASP A 82 1.46 -11.69 0.93
N LEU A 83 1.39 -11.70 2.27
CA LEU A 83 2.54 -11.61 3.17
C LEU A 83 2.88 -12.96 3.83
N GLU A 84 2.40 -14.08 3.28
CA GLU A 84 2.64 -15.39 3.87
C GLU A 84 4.09 -15.86 3.61
N MET A 85 4.80 -16.18 4.69
CA MET A 85 6.15 -16.74 4.59
C MET A 85 6.09 -18.18 4.08
N ARG A 86 6.76 -18.44 2.95
CA ARG A 86 6.87 -19.78 2.35
C ARG A 86 8.16 -20.47 2.83
N PRO A 87 8.12 -21.78 3.14
CA PRO A 87 9.32 -22.53 3.51
C PRO A 87 10.28 -22.63 2.32
N LEU A 88 11.58 -22.71 2.61
CA LEU A 88 12.62 -22.85 1.58
C LEU A 88 12.55 -24.19 0.83
N TRP A 89 12.01 -25.23 1.47
CA TRP A 89 11.84 -26.57 0.90
C TRP A 89 10.67 -27.31 1.55
N GLY A 90 10.21 -28.38 0.90
CA GLY A 90 9.09 -29.20 1.36
C GLY A 90 7.75 -28.82 0.70
N SER A 91 6.75 -29.68 0.86
CA SER A 91 5.40 -29.40 0.39
C SER A 91 4.73 -28.40 1.32
N PHE A 92 4.29 -27.28 0.77
CA PHE A 92 3.43 -26.33 1.47
C PHE A 92 1.99 -26.84 1.40
N ASP A 93 1.39 -27.11 2.55
CA ASP A 93 0.03 -27.64 2.63
C ASP A 93 -0.97 -26.49 2.51
N ASN A 94 -1.49 -26.26 1.30
CA ASN A 94 -2.49 -25.22 1.01
C ASN A 94 -3.85 -25.50 1.69
N SER A 95 -4.04 -26.67 2.31
CA SER A 95 -5.32 -27.12 2.87
C SER A 95 -5.75 -26.41 4.16
N SER A 96 -4.82 -25.76 4.88
CA SER A 96 -5.13 -24.95 6.06
C SER A 96 -5.70 -23.56 5.72
N HIS A 97 -5.63 -23.13 4.45
CA HIS A 97 -6.04 -21.80 3.97
C HIS A 97 -7.53 -21.69 3.62
N SER A 98 -8.34 -22.66 4.06
CA SER A 98 -9.79 -22.61 3.92
C SER A 98 -10.38 -21.46 4.77
N SER A 99 -10.70 -20.35 4.11
CA SER A 99 -11.77 -19.40 4.47
C SER A 99 -11.64 -18.57 5.76
N ARG A 100 -10.44 -18.35 6.33
CA ARG A 100 -10.30 -17.42 7.46
C ARG A 100 -10.20 -15.97 6.97
N SER A 101 -11.07 -15.12 7.49
CA SER A 101 -10.98 -13.65 7.41
C SER A 101 -9.76 -13.21 8.23
N VAL A 102 -8.65 -12.88 7.57
CA VAL A 102 -7.39 -12.47 8.22
C VAL A 102 -7.24 -10.96 8.15
N SER A 103 -6.69 -10.36 9.20
CA SER A 103 -6.39 -8.92 9.26
C SER A 103 -4.88 -8.70 9.46
N LEU A 104 -4.40 -7.54 9.00
CA LEU A 104 -3.00 -7.15 9.07
C LEU A 104 -2.80 -6.07 10.13
N LEU A 105 -1.83 -6.25 11.01
CA LEU A 105 -1.24 -5.18 11.80
C LEU A 105 0.08 -4.74 11.17
N ALA A 106 0.14 -3.49 10.75
CA ALA A 106 1.36 -2.80 10.38
C ALA A 106 1.66 -1.73 11.44
N ILE A 107 2.80 -1.84 12.12
CA ILE A 107 3.12 -1.01 13.27
C ILE A 107 4.51 -0.38 13.13
N ALA A 108 4.60 0.94 13.31
CA ALA A 108 5.89 1.60 13.51
C ALA A 108 6.50 1.15 14.82
N ALA A 109 7.81 0.93 14.86
CA ALA A 109 8.47 0.46 16.07
C ALA A 109 9.91 0.96 16.13
N GLY A 110 10.31 1.35 17.34
CA GLY A 110 11.71 1.54 17.71
C GLY A 110 12.02 0.78 18.99
N ILE A 111 13.28 0.42 19.15
CA ILE A 111 13.74 -0.45 20.24
C ILE A 111 13.44 0.12 21.63
N LYS A 112 13.38 1.45 21.75
CA LYS A 112 13.04 2.13 23.01
C LYS A 112 11.61 1.84 23.49
N GLN A 113 10.70 1.51 22.57
CA GLN A 113 9.30 1.19 22.85
C GLN A 113 9.01 -0.32 22.79
N LYS A 114 10.07 -1.16 22.79
CA LYS A 114 9.97 -2.61 22.64
C LYS A 114 8.95 -3.27 23.59
N TYR A 115 8.85 -2.81 24.84
CA TYR A 115 7.88 -3.34 25.79
C TYR A 115 6.42 -3.15 25.34
N LEU A 116 6.06 -1.94 24.89
CA LEU A 116 4.71 -1.64 24.41
C LEU A 116 4.40 -2.41 23.13
N VAL A 117 5.33 -2.39 22.18
CA VAL A 117 5.20 -3.13 20.91
C VAL A 117 5.06 -4.63 21.15
N ASN A 118 5.81 -5.21 22.09
CA ASN A 118 5.67 -6.61 22.47
C ASN A 118 4.26 -6.94 22.98
N ASN A 119 3.68 -6.09 23.83
CA ASN A 119 2.32 -6.27 24.33
C ASN A 119 1.29 -6.19 23.19
N ILE A 120 1.47 -5.25 22.27
CA ILE A 120 0.61 -5.12 21.08
C ILE A 120 0.70 -6.36 20.20
N ILE A 121 1.90 -6.72 19.75
CA ILE A 121 2.07 -7.81 18.78
C ILE A 121 1.63 -9.15 19.37
N THR A 122 1.94 -9.42 20.64
CA THR A 122 1.48 -10.66 21.31
C THR A 122 -0.04 -10.78 21.27
N LYS A 123 -0.77 -9.73 21.65
CA LYS A 123 -2.23 -9.74 21.68
C LYS A 123 -2.84 -9.86 20.27
N PHE A 124 -2.22 -9.26 19.26
CA PHE A 124 -2.69 -9.37 17.87
C PHE A 124 -2.45 -10.76 17.29
N LEU A 125 -1.29 -11.38 17.56
CA LEU A 125 -1.00 -12.74 17.11
C LEU A 125 -1.91 -13.79 17.76
N GLU A 126 -2.31 -13.59 19.03
CA GLU A 126 -3.33 -14.42 19.70
C GLU A 126 -4.72 -14.33 19.04
N ASN A 127 -4.96 -13.32 18.19
CA ASN A 127 -6.20 -13.12 17.45
C ASN A 127 -6.03 -13.40 15.93
N ASP A 128 -5.08 -14.25 15.56
CA ASP A 128 -4.82 -14.69 14.18
C ASP A 128 -4.46 -13.57 13.19
N PHE A 129 -3.81 -12.49 13.65
CA PHE A 129 -3.34 -11.42 12.75
C PHE A 129 -2.01 -11.77 12.08
N VAL A 130 -1.84 -11.31 10.84
CA VAL A 130 -0.51 -11.15 10.25
C VAL A 130 0.07 -9.83 10.75
N VAL A 131 1.36 -9.81 11.05
CA VAL A 131 2.04 -8.65 11.62
C VAL A 131 3.25 -8.27 10.76
N MET A 132 3.35 -6.97 10.47
CA MET A 132 4.51 -6.34 9.85
C MET A 132 5.00 -5.21 10.74
N VAL A 133 6.28 -5.26 11.12
CA VAL A 133 6.93 -4.28 12.00
C VAL A 133 7.82 -3.36 11.17
N PHE A 134 7.59 -2.06 11.28
CA PHE A 134 8.36 -1.02 10.61
C PHE A 134 9.41 -0.43 11.55
N HIS A 135 10.63 -0.95 11.45
CA HIS A 135 11.77 -0.53 12.26
C HIS A 135 12.39 0.74 11.72
N TYR A 136 11.99 1.87 12.29
CA TYR A 136 12.48 3.18 11.86
C TYR A 136 13.88 3.54 12.37
N ASP A 137 14.41 2.77 13.33
CA ASP A 137 15.71 3.01 13.97
C ASP A 137 16.84 2.13 13.41
N GLY A 138 16.53 1.21 12.49
CA GLY A 138 17.51 0.28 11.94
C GLY A 138 17.76 -0.97 12.79
N ILE A 139 17.12 -1.12 13.95
CA ILE A 139 17.47 -2.15 14.94
C ILE A 139 16.48 -3.31 14.84
N VAL A 140 16.89 -4.39 14.20
CA VAL A 140 16.08 -5.62 14.05
C VAL A 140 16.55 -6.73 15.00
N ASP A 141 17.86 -6.97 15.09
CA ASP A 141 18.40 -8.14 15.81
C ASP A 141 18.10 -8.15 17.31
N GLN A 142 17.95 -6.96 17.92
CA GLN A 142 17.62 -6.85 19.34
C GLN A 142 16.18 -7.24 19.67
N TRP A 143 15.35 -7.58 18.68
CA TRP A 143 14.00 -8.11 18.88
C TRP A 143 13.98 -9.64 18.91
N ASN A 144 15.07 -10.32 18.56
CA ASN A 144 15.14 -11.78 18.40
C ASN A 144 14.98 -12.58 19.70
N ASP A 145 15.06 -11.93 20.86
CA ASP A 145 14.74 -12.51 22.17
C ASP A 145 13.22 -12.69 22.39
N LEU A 146 12.38 -12.06 21.57
CA LEU A 146 10.93 -12.22 21.62
C LEU A 146 10.49 -13.42 20.77
N GLN A 147 9.67 -14.30 21.34
CA GLN A 147 9.23 -15.55 20.69
C GLN A 147 8.50 -15.34 19.36
N TRP A 148 7.87 -14.19 19.16
CA TRP A 148 7.15 -13.87 17.93
C TRP A 148 8.04 -13.28 16.83
N ALA A 149 9.29 -12.90 17.10
CA ALA A 149 10.14 -12.21 16.13
C ALA A 149 10.33 -13.02 14.83
N SER A 150 10.48 -14.34 14.93
CA SER A 150 10.59 -15.22 13.75
C SER A 150 9.27 -15.50 13.02
N ARG A 151 8.14 -15.05 13.57
CA ARG A 151 6.78 -15.30 13.04
C ARG A 151 6.17 -14.09 12.33
N VAL A 152 6.83 -12.93 12.37
CA VAL A 152 6.33 -11.68 11.79
C VAL A 152 7.29 -11.15 10.73
N ILE A 153 6.81 -10.21 9.92
CA ILE A 153 7.67 -9.56 8.93
C ILE A 153 8.32 -8.34 9.54
N HIS A 154 9.62 -8.20 9.34
CA HIS A 154 10.38 -7.04 9.74
C HIS A 154 10.82 -6.26 8.51
N VAL A 155 10.50 -4.96 8.46
CA VAL A 155 10.97 -4.03 7.44
C VAL A 155 11.71 -2.91 8.14
N SER A 156 12.95 -2.65 7.73
CA SER A 156 13.78 -1.63 8.38
C SER A 156 14.26 -0.59 7.38
N ALA A 157 14.08 0.67 7.75
CA ALA A 157 14.61 1.83 7.03
C ALA A 157 14.81 2.96 8.04
N MET A 158 16.06 3.38 8.23
CA MET A 158 16.41 4.37 9.24
C MET A 158 15.78 5.74 8.95
N ASN A 159 15.30 6.40 10.00
CA ASN A 159 14.72 7.75 9.98
C ASN A 159 13.52 7.88 9.03
N GLN A 160 12.76 6.80 8.83
CA GLN A 160 11.52 6.81 8.07
C GLN A 160 10.31 6.70 9.00
N THR A 161 9.23 7.36 8.64
CA THR A 161 7.97 7.39 9.40
C THR A 161 7.03 6.25 8.98
N LYS A 162 6.03 5.96 9.82
CA LYS A 162 4.96 4.99 9.55
C LYS A 162 4.37 5.08 8.14
N TRP A 163 4.03 6.28 7.70
CA TRP A 163 3.38 6.51 6.40
C TRP A 163 4.33 6.34 5.22
N TRP A 164 5.63 6.59 5.41
CA TRP A 164 6.64 6.29 4.39
C TRP A 164 6.72 4.79 4.12
N PHE A 165 6.75 3.97 5.19
CA PHE A 165 6.72 2.51 5.08
C PHE A 165 5.42 2.03 4.44
N ALA A 166 4.28 2.49 4.95
CA ALA A 166 2.98 2.09 4.44
C ALA A 166 2.83 2.35 2.92
N LYS A 167 3.33 3.50 2.43
CA LYS A 167 3.31 3.81 1.00
C LYS A 167 4.13 2.82 0.16
N ARG A 168 5.18 2.23 0.70
CA ARG A 168 6.14 1.40 -0.05
C ARG A 168 5.90 -0.10 0.09
N PHE A 169 5.44 -0.54 1.25
CA PHE A 169 5.34 -1.96 1.59
C PHE A 169 3.91 -2.49 1.72
N LEU A 170 2.90 -1.60 1.79
CA LEU A 170 1.49 -1.98 1.87
C LEU A 170 0.74 -1.66 0.58
N HIS A 171 1.32 -2.00 -0.57
CA HIS A 171 0.64 -1.81 -1.87
C HIS A 171 -0.70 -2.57 -1.90
N PRO A 172 -1.80 -2.00 -2.42
CA PRO A 172 -3.12 -2.63 -2.34
C PRO A 172 -3.23 -4.03 -2.96
N ASP A 173 -2.39 -4.32 -3.96
CA ASP A 173 -2.35 -5.64 -4.58
C ASP A 173 -1.48 -6.65 -3.78
N ILE A 174 -0.64 -6.19 -2.85
CA ILE A 174 0.14 -7.04 -1.92
C ILE A 174 -0.67 -7.36 -0.67
N VAL A 175 -1.44 -6.40 -0.16
CA VAL A 175 -2.27 -6.58 1.03
C VAL A 175 -3.71 -6.94 0.68
N ALA A 176 -3.94 -7.43 -0.54
CA ALA A 176 -5.28 -7.74 -1.01
C ALA A 176 -5.92 -8.84 -0.17
N GLU A 177 -5.20 -9.83 0.34
CA GLU A 177 -5.85 -10.95 1.05
C GLU A 177 -6.34 -10.60 2.47
N TYR A 178 -6.12 -9.37 2.96
CA TYR A 178 -6.50 -8.94 4.32
C TYR A 178 -7.77 -8.09 4.30
N ASP A 179 -8.73 -8.42 5.17
CA ASP A 179 -10.02 -7.72 5.24
C ASP A 179 -9.89 -6.33 5.90
N TYR A 180 -9.04 -6.25 6.93
CA TYR A 180 -8.74 -5.02 7.65
C TYR A 180 -7.24 -4.83 7.81
N ILE A 181 -6.80 -3.57 7.71
CA ILE A 181 -5.42 -3.15 7.82
C ILE A 181 -5.33 -2.12 8.94
N PHE A 182 -4.64 -2.49 10.02
CA PHE A 182 -4.33 -1.65 11.16
C PHE A 182 -2.98 -1.00 10.89
N LEU A 183 -2.92 0.34 10.92
CA LEU A 183 -1.70 1.09 10.68
C LEU A 183 -1.35 1.94 11.90
N TRP A 184 -0.67 1.34 12.88
CA TRP A 184 -0.58 1.87 14.25
C TRP A 184 0.80 2.44 14.60
N ASP A 185 0.80 3.40 15.51
CA ASP A 185 2.00 3.86 16.22
C ASP A 185 2.32 2.94 17.41
N GLU A 186 3.55 2.99 17.91
CA GLU A 186 4.07 2.13 18.99
C GLU A 186 3.74 2.57 20.41
N ASP A 187 3.31 3.81 20.62
CA ASP A 187 3.13 4.43 21.94
C ASP A 187 1.70 4.27 22.48
N LEU A 188 1.13 3.09 22.21
CA LEU A 188 -0.23 2.71 22.56
C LEU A 188 -0.24 1.66 23.67
N ASP A 189 -0.96 1.96 24.75
CA ASP A 189 -1.35 0.95 25.73
C ASP A 189 -2.73 0.37 25.36
N ILE A 190 -2.78 -0.95 25.26
CA ILE A 190 -3.90 -1.73 24.75
C ILE A 190 -4.53 -2.63 25.83
N GLU A 191 -4.34 -2.32 27.11
CA GLU A 191 -4.93 -3.04 28.25
C GLU A 191 -6.43 -3.34 28.02
N HIS A 192 -7.18 -2.32 27.60
CA HIS A 192 -8.64 -2.36 27.44
C HIS A 192 -9.13 -2.61 26.01
N PHE A 193 -8.25 -3.08 25.12
CA PHE A 193 -8.56 -3.30 23.70
C PHE A 193 -8.47 -4.78 23.33
N ASN A 194 -9.49 -5.36 22.71
CA ASN A 194 -9.44 -6.70 22.14
C ASN A 194 -9.59 -6.65 20.60
N PRO A 195 -8.60 -7.13 19.82
CA PRO A 195 -8.64 -7.06 18.35
C PRO A 195 -9.85 -7.77 17.72
N GLY A 196 -10.19 -8.97 18.19
CA GLY A 196 -11.32 -9.75 17.66
C GLY A 196 -12.68 -9.10 17.92
N ARG A 197 -12.89 -8.57 19.13
CA ARG A 197 -14.09 -7.79 19.48
C ARG A 197 -14.18 -6.51 18.67
N TYR A 198 -13.06 -5.79 18.52
CA TYR A 198 -13.01 -4.58 17.70
C TYR A 198 -13.42 -4.85 16.25
N ILE A 199 -12.85 -5.87 15.60
CA ILE A 199 -13.23 -6.25 14.23
C ILE A 199 -14.71 -6.61 14.14
N SER A 200 -15.24 -7.33 15.14
CA SER A 200 -16.65 -7.70 15.17
C SER A 200 -17.57 -6.47 15.14
N ILE A 201 -17.22 -5.43 15.91
CA ILE A 201 -17.94 -4.14 15.92
C ILE A 201 -17.78 -3.41 14.59
N VAL A 202 -16.57 -3.33 14.05
CA VAL A 202 -16.29 -2.67 12.76
C VAL A 202 -17.09 -3.31 11.63
N LYS A 203 -17.21 -4.64 11.61
CA LYS A 203 -18.02 -5.39 10.65
C LYS A 203 -19.52 -5.11 10.83
N GLU A 204 -20.02 -5.16 12.06
CA GLU A 204 -21.44 -4.91 12.37
C GLU A 204 -21.87 -3.48 12.02
N GLU A 205 -21.00 -2.51 12.29
CA GLU A 205 -21.24 -1.09 12.04
C GLU A 205 -20.87 -0.67 10.61
N GLU A 206 -20.42 -1.64 9.79
CA GLU A 206 -19.94 -1.50 8.43
C GLU A 206 -18.97 -0.34 8.23
N LEU A 207 -18.02 -0.18 9.16
CA LEU A 207 -17.02 0.87 9.10
C LEU A 207 -15.92 0.52 8.10
N ASP A 208 -15.66 1.46 7.19
CA ASP A 208 -14.57 1.39 6.23
C ASP A 208 -13.27 1.96 6.79
N ILE A 209 -13.39 2.99 7.63
CA ILE A 209 -12.26 3.64 8.28
C ILE A 209 -12.63 3.84 9.74
N SER A 210 -11.83 3.32 10.64
CA SER A 210 -12.13 3.39 12.06
C SER A 210 -10.88 3.54 12.89
N GLN A 211 -11.07 3.81 14.17
CA GLN A 211 -10.02 3.66 15.17
C GLN A 211 -10.63 3.28 16.53
N PRO A 212 -9.85 2.70 17.45
CA PRO A 212 -10.26 2.60 18.85
C PRO A 212 -10.45 3.98 19.46
N ALA A 213 -11.34 4.10 20.43
CA ALA A 213 -11.45 5.33 21.22
C ALA A 213 -10.23 5.51 22.13
N LEU A 214 -9.97 6.76 22.52
CA LEU A 214 -8.90 7.13 23.45
C LEU A 214 -9.46 7.38 24.84
N ASP A 215 -8.79 6.87 25.87
CA ASP A 215 -9.16 7.15 27.26
C ASP A 215 -8.99 8.65 27.56
N PRO A 216 -10.05 9.36 28.02
CA PRO A 216 -10.02 10.81 28.23
C PRO A 216 -9.09 11.28 29.35
N ARG A 217 -8.74 10.39 30.29
CA ARG A 217 -7.98 10.74 31.50
C ARG A 217 -6.53 10.34 31.41
N LYS A 218 -6.26 9.22 30.74
CA LYS A 218 -4.91 8.66 30.64
C LYS A 218 -4.17 9.10 29.37
N SER A 219 -4.89 9.44 28.29
CA SER A 219 -4.24 9.76 27.00
C SER A 219 -3.71 11.20 26.97
N GLU A 220 -2.42 11.36 26.67
CA GLU A 220 -1.76 12.68 26.69
C GLU A 220 -2.20 13.59 25.54
N ILE A 221 -2.30 13.04 24.33
CA ILE A 221 -2.61 13.78 23.10
C ILE A 221 -3.81 13.14 22.45
N HIS A 222 -4.86 13.91 22.19
CA HIS A 222 -6.04 13.41 21.49
C HIS A 222 -6.87 14.55 20.89
N HIS A 223 -7.48 14.28 19.75
CA HIS A 223 -8.58 15.10 19.24
C HIS A 223 -9.88 14.82 20.01
N GLN A 224 -10.75 15.82 20.13
CA GLN A 224 -11.98 15.66 20.91
C GLN A 224 -12.94 14.59 20.34
N ILE A 225 -12.92 14.36 19.03
CA ILE A 225 -13.68 13.27 18.39
C ILE A 225 -13.08 11.88 18.67
N THR A 226 -11.83 11.77 19.07
CA THR A 226 -11.23 10.46 19.34
C THR A 226 -11.44 10.00 20.78
N VAL A 227 -11.97 10.89 21.63
CA VAL A 227 -12.24 10.63 23.04
C VAL A 227 -13.40 9.66 23.20
N ARG A 228 -13.18 8.65 24.05
CA ARG A 228 -14.20 7.66 24.40
C ARG A 228 -15.47 8.26 24.98
N GLN A 229 -16.60 7.93 24.37
CA GLN A 229 -17.93 8.19 24.90
C GLN A 229 -18.39 7.00 25.76
N LYS A 230 -18.70 7.27 27.03
CA LYS A 230 -19.23 6.25 27.94
C LYS A 230 -20.61 5.79 27.47
N ASN A 231 -20.88 4.49 27.61
CA ASN A 231 -22.14 3.84 27.21
C ASN A 231 -22.48 3.93 25.71
N SER A 232 -21.50 4.29 24.88
CA SER A 232 -21.57 4.18 23.44
C SER A 232 -20.80 2.94 22.97
N LYS A 233 -21.22 2.37 21.85
CA LYS A 233 -20.47 1.32 21.15
C LYS A 233 -19.53 1.90 20.11
N VAL A 234 -20.06 2.83 19.31
CA VAL A 234 -19.35 3.59 18.28
C VAL A 234 -19.95 4.98 18.23
N HIS A 235 -19.11 5.99 18.05
CA HIS A 235 -19.56 7.31 17.66
C HIS A 235 -18.83 7.79 16.41
N ARG A 236 -19.49 8.67 15.66
CA ARG A 236 -18.96 9.20 14.39
C ARG A 236 -18.85 10.73 14.42
N ARG A 237 -19.33 11.34 15.50
CA ARG A 237 -19.49 12.79 15.65
C ARG A 237 -19.15 13.24 17.06
N TYR A 238 -18.62 14.45 17.17
CA TYR A 238 -18.53 15.16 18.43
C TYR A 238 -19.05 16.60 18.32
N PHE A 239 -19.43 17.17 19.45
CA PHE A 239 -19.91 18.54 19.55
C PHE A 239 -18.96 19.37 20.39
N LYS A 240 -18.66 20.58 19.92
CA LYS A 240 -17.85 21.57 20.66
C LYS A 240 -18.44 22.96 20.48
N LEU A 241 -19.14 23.39 21.52
CA LEU A 241 -19.89 24.64 21.53
C LEU A 241 -19.05 25.85 21.99
N ARG A 242 -17.87 25.63 22.61
CA ARG A 242 -17.01 26.69 23.18
C ARG A 242 -15.56 26.56 22.71
N GLY A 243 -14.86 27.70 22.58
CA GLY A 243 -13.46 27.80 22.15
C GLY A 243 -13.24 27.85 20.62
N GLY A 244 -11.99 27.75 20.18
CA GLY A 244 -11.61 27.61 18.76
C GLY A 244 -11.88 26.22 18.20
N GLY A 245 -12.16 26.13 16.89
CA GLY A 245 -12.47 24.87 16.19
C GLY A 245 -13.83 24.29 16.62
N ARG A 246 -14.93 25.01 16.32
CA ARG A 246 -16.28 24.66 16.77
C ARG A 246 -16.89 23.56 15.91
N CYS A 247 -17.58 22.63 16.57
CA CYS A 247 -18.36 21.58 15.92
C CYS A 247 -19.81 21.72 16.36
N PHE A 248 -20.61 22.32 15.48
CA PHE A 248 -22.02 22.58 15.66
C PHE A 248 -22.87 21.51 14.98
N ASP A 249 -24.19 21.58 15.16
CA ASP A 249 -25.15 20.66 14.55
C ASP A 249 -25.09 20.65 13.02
N ASN A 250 -24.69 21.75 12.39
CA ASN A 250 -24.49 21.84 10.94
C ASN A 250 -23.05 21.54 10.48
N SER A 251 -22.12 21.24 11.40
CA SER A 251 -20.75 20.86 11.04
C SER A 251 -20.70 19.40 10.57
N THR A 252 -20.62 19.22 9.25
CA THR A 252 -20.63 17.91 8.57
C THR A 252 -19.25 17.44 8.09
N GLY A 253 -18.24 18.29 8.25
CA GLY A 253 -16.86 18.03 7.84
C GLY A 253 -15.96 17.53 8.95
N PRO A 254 -14.77 17.00 8.60
CA PRO A 254 -13.72 16.69 9.56
C PRO A 254 -13.22 17.98 10.24
N PRO A 255 -12.81 17.91 11.52
CA PRO A 255 -12.78 16.71 12.35
C PRO A 255 -14.11 16.46 13.09
N CYS A 256 -15.18 17.18 12.78
CA CYS A 256 -16.43 17.13 13.55
C CYS A 256 -17.26 15.87 13.33
N PHE A 257 -17.22 15.30 12.12
CA PHE A 257 -18.06 14.16 11.73
C PHE A 257 -17.29 13.29 10.72
N GLY A 258 -17.28 11.97 10.93
CA GLY A 258 -16.77 10.99 9.97
C GLY A 258 -15.27 11.13 9.78
N TRP A 259 -14.54 11.22 10.89
CA TRP A 259 -13.10 11.44 10.93
C TRP A 259 -12.46 10.61 12.03
N VAL A 260 -11.25 10.14 11.77
CA VAL A 260 -10.37 9.46 12.72
C VAL A 260 -8.97 10.04 12.59
N GLU A 261 -8.20 9.97 13.65
CA GLU A 261 -6.83 10.45 13.73
C GLU A 261 -5.85 9.46 13.10
N MET A 262 -4.66 9.94 12.74
CA MET A 262 -3.64 9.16 12.03
C MET A 262 -2.90 8.15 12.91
N MET A 263 -3.07 8.16 14.23
CA MET A 263 -2.22 7.37 15.14
C MET A 263 -2.55 5.88 15.16
N ALA A 264 -3.84 5.53 15.22
CA ALA A 264 -4.32 4.15 15.30
C ALA A 264 -5.44 3.85 14.29
N PRO A 265 -5.35 4.31 13.03
CA PRO A 265 -6.38 4.05 12.04
C PRO A 265 -6.42 2.57 11.65
N VAL A 266 -7.62 2.15 11.29
CA VAL A 266 -7.94 0.84 10.74
C VAL A 266 -8.74 1.06 9.48
N PHE A 267 -8.35 0.39 8.41
CA PHE A 267 -8.97 0.51 7.10
C PHE A 267 -9.55 -0.84 6.67
N SER A 268 -10.74 -0.83 6.07
CA SER A 268 -11.17 -1.94 5.24
C SER A 268 -10.25 -2.08 4.02
N LYS A 269 -10.16 -3.29 3.45
CA LYS A 269 -9.43 -3.54 2.19
C LYS A 269 -9.72 -2.52 1.10
N ALA A 270 -11.01 -2.18 0.91
CA ALA A 270 -11.45 -1.23 -0.11
C ALA A 270 -11.02 0.20 0.22
N ALA A 271 -11.15 0.62 1.48
CA ALA A 271 -10.73 1.95 1.91
C ALA A 271 -9.21 2.11 1.85
N TRP A 272 -8.44 1.10 2.22
CA TRP A 272 -6.99 1.11 2.11
C TRP A 272 -6.52 1.25 0.67
N ARG A 273 -7.17 0.56 -0.28
CA ARG A 273 -6.83 0.71 -1.71
C ARG A 273 -6.89 2.17 -2.14
N CYS A 274 -7.94 2.90 -1.77
CA CYS A 274 -8.03 4.33 -2.04
C CYS A 274 -7.01 5.15 -1.24
N ALA A 275 -6.90 4.92 0.08
CA ALA A 275 -6.02 5.67 0.97
C ALA A 275 -4.55 5.58 0.52
N TRP A 276 -4.12 4.41 0.03
CA TRP A 276 -2.78 4.21 -0.50
C TRP A 276 -2.46 5.13 -1.69
N TYR A 277 -3.41 5.36 -2.59
CA TYR A 277 -3.24 6.32 -3.71
C TYR A 277 -3.32 7.78 -3.25
N LEU A 278 -4.03 8.05 -2.16
CA LEU A 278 -4.04 9.37 -1.54
C LEU A 278 -2.68 9.73 -0.89
N ILE A 279 -2.00 8.75 -0.30
CA ILE A 279 -0.64 8.94 0.25
C ILE A 279 0.35 9.25 -0.88
N GLN A 280 1.05 10.36 -0.75
CA GLN A 280 1.99 10.84 -1.75
C GLN A 280 3.41 10.34 -1.45
N ASN A 281 4.19 10.06 -2.51
CA ASN A 281 5.53 9.48 -2.35
C ASN A 281 6.54 10.40 -1.64
N ASP A 282 6.32 11.71 -1.74
CA ASP A 282 7.16 12.77 -1.17
C ASP A 282 6.77 13.18 0.25
N LEU A 283 5.68 12.62 0.80
CA LEU A 283 5.28 12.83 2.18
C LEU A 283 5.83 11.72 3.06
N ILE A 284 6.43 12.09 4.18
CA ILE A 284 6.85 11.12 5.19
C ILE A 284 5.93 11.22 6.40
N HIS A 285 5.61 12.42 6.90
CA HIS A 285 4.77 12.55 8.10
C HIS A 285 3.28 12.38 7.81
N ALA A 286 2.87 12.69 6.57
CA ALA A 286 1.49 12.58 6.08
C ALA A 286 0.43 13.41 6.84
N TRP A 287 0.84 14.39 7.65
CA TRP A 287 -0.09 15.26 8.38
C TRP A 287 -1.10 15.94 7.44
N GLY A 288 -2.37 15.92 7.84
CA GLY A 288 -3.48 16.46 7.06
C GLY A 288 -4.12 15.48 6.08
N ILE A 289 -3.53 14.30 5.84
CA ILE A 289 -4.16 13.26 5.02
C ILE A 289 -5.43 12.72 5.69
N ASP A 290 -5.43 12.61 7.01
CA ASP A 290 -6.60 12.29 7.85
C ASP A 290 -7.85 13.12 7.53
N PHE A 291 -7.69 14.41 7.22
CA PHE A 291 -8.80 15.25 6.79
C PHE A 291 -9.41 14.85 5.44
N GLN A 292 -8.70 14.05 4.64
CA GLN A 292 -9.18 13.55 3.35
C GLN A 292 -9.44 12.05 3.31
N LEU A 293 -9.07 11.29 4.35
CA LEU A 293 -9.33 9.84 4.43
C LEU A 293 -10.81 9.50 4.24
N GLY A 294 -11.74 10.35 4.70
CA GLY A 294 -13.17 10.16 4.51
C GLY A 294 -13.63 10.11 3.04
N TYR A 295 -12.83 10.56 2.07
CA TYR A 295 -13.12 10.35 0.65
C TYR A 295 -12.92 8.90 0.20
N CYS A 296 -12.15 8.12 0.96
CA CYS A 296 -11.85 6.72 0.68
C CYS A 296 -12.84 5.73 1.30
N ALA A 297 -13.81 6.20 2.08
CA ALA A 297 -14.93 5.39 2.53
C ALA A 297 -15.78 4.92 1.32
N GLN A 298 -16.30 3.69 1.38
CA GLN A 298 -17.18 3.11 0.37
C GLN A 298 -18.64 3.55 0.59
N GLY A 299 -18.84 4.85 0.80
CA GLY A 299 -20.13 5.45 1.12
C GLY A 299 -19.98 6.85 1.72
N ASP A 300 -21.03 7.36 2.37
CA ASP A 300 -20.94 8.61 3.13
C ASP A 300 -20.06 8.38 4.38
N ARG A 301 -18.99 9.18 4.52
CA ARG A 301 -18.11 9.13 5.70
C ARG A 301 -18.86 9.28 7.02
N LYS A 302 -20.00 9.96 7.05
CA LYS A 302 -20.83 10.13 8.26
C LYS A 302 -21.36 8.80 8.80
N GLN A 303 -21.40 7.76 7.95
CA GLN A 303 -21.85 6.41 8.31
C GLN A 303 -20.67 5.44 8.34
N LYS A 304 -19.74 5.59 7.40
CA LYS A 304 -18.66 4.62 7.15
C LYS A 304 -17.35 4.93 7.90
N VAL A 305 -17.25 6.09 8.57
CA VAL A 305 -16.08 6.47 9.36
C VAL A 305 -16.45 6.72 10.82
N GLY A 306 -15.76 6.07 11.77
CA GLY A 306 -16.14 6.14 13.18
C GLY A 306 -15.09 5.69 14.19
N VAL A 307 -15.31 6.07 15.44
CA VAL A 307 -14.50 5.73 16.61
C VAL A 307 -15.22 4.69 17.43
N VAL A 308 -14.56 3.58 17.74
CA VAL A 308 -15.13 2.45 18.49
C VAL A 308 -14.93 2.68 19.99
N ASP A 309 -16.00 3.02 20.70
CA ASP A 309 -15.97 3.35 22.14
C ASP A 309 -15.88 2.14 23.06
N ALA A 310 -16.42 1.00 22.59
CA ALA A 310 -16.46 -0.23 23.36
C ALA A 310 -15.06 -0.87 23.52
N GLU A 311 -14.13 -0.58 22.61
CA GLU A 311 -12.76 -1.08 22.58
C GLU A 311 -11.82 0.14 22.49
N TYR A 312 -11.13 0.44 23.59
CA TYR A 312 -10.38 1.68 23.70
C TYR A 312 -8.93 1.44 24.14
N ILE A 313 -8.09 2.41 23.79
CA ILE A 313 -6.65 2.41 24.04
C ILE A 313 -6.24 3.68 24.80
N VAL A 314 -5.01 3.72 25.28
CA VAL A 314 -4.39 4.90 25.85
C VAL A 314 -3.24 5.34 24.96
N HIS A 315 -3.24 6.61 24.55
CA HIS A 315 -2.12 7.22 23.84
C HIS A 315 -1.13 7.82 24.84
N LEU A 316 0.06 7.23 24.93
CA LEU A 316 1.07 7.61 25.91
C LEU A 316 1.89 8.84 25.48
N GLY A 317 1.83 9.27 24.22
CA GLY A 317 2.50 10.48 23.74
C GLY A 317 4.04 10.37 23.74
N VAL A 318 4.57 9.15 23.74
CA VAL A 318 6.01 8.89 23.86
C VAL A 318 6.66 9.31 22.55
N PRO A 319 7.61 10.27 22.56
CA PRO A 319 8.20 10.75 21.32
C PRO A 319 8.97 9.66 20.58
N SER A 320 8.51 9.35 19.37
CA SER A 320 9.20 8.51 18.39
C SER A 320 10.10 9.35 17.49
N LEU A 321 11.09 8.71 16.83
CA LEU A 321 11.98 9.37 15.85
C LEU A 321 12.74 10.61 16.39
N GLY A 322 13.59 10.44 17.40
CA GLY A 322 14.48 11.51 17.91
C GLY A 322 14.18 11.99 19.33
N GLY A 323 13.27 11.34 20.05
CA GLY A 323 13.03 11.62 21.47
C GLY A 323 14.21 11.27 22.38
N ALA A 324 14.55 12.20 23.29
CA ALA A 324 15.40 11.91 24.45
C ALA A 324 14.76 10.82 25.33
N ASN A 325 15.60 10.07 26.05
CA ASN A 325 15.24 8.87 26.80
C ASN A 325 14.21 9.16 27.90
N HIS A 326 12.95 8.78 27.68
CA HIS A 326 11.99 8.51 28.75
C HIS A 326 11.56 7.04 28.69
N ALA A 327 12.52 6.15 28.89
CA ALA A 327 12.25 4.84 29.45
C ALA A 327 12.64 4.90 30.93
N SER A 328 11.85 5.62 31.73
CA SER A 328 11.93 5.49 33.18
C SER A 328 11.01 4.36 33.59
N ASN A 329 11.62 3.28 34.09
CA ASN A 329 11.01 2.36 35.03
C ASN A 329 10.49 3.17 36.23
N GLU A 330 9.27 3.69 36.16
CA GLU A 330 8.55 4.10 37.36
C GLU A 330 7.57 2.98 37.70
N SER A 331 7.99 2.20 38.69
CA SER A 331 7.16 1.32 39.48
C SER A 331 5.83 1.99 39.82
N LEU A 332 4.74 1.31 39.47
CA LEU A 332 3.40 1.51 40.00
C LEU A 332 3.39 1.39 41.53
N THR A 333 3.81 2.45 42.24
CA THR A 333 3.56 2.60 43.67
C THR A 333 3.39 4.07 44.02
N ASP A 334 2.22 4.35 44.59
CA ASP A 334 1.89 5.50 45.43
C ASP A 334 1.33 6.77 44.75
N HIS A 335 0.05 6.68 44.34
CA HIS A 335 -0.81 7.85 44.23
C HIS A 335 -1.38 8.23 45.60
N THR A 336 -0.61 8.96 46.40
CA THR A 336 -1.18 9.81 47.45
C THR A 336 -0.58 11.22 47.45
N SER A 337 -1.46 12.19 47.18
CA SER A 337 -1.38 13.60 47.61
C SER A 337 -0.28 14.51 47.06
N ARG A 338 -0.62 15.42 46.13
CA ARG A 338 -0.79 16.87 46.46
C ARG A 338 -1.28 17.71 45.26
N LYS A 339 -2.10 18.69 45.62
CA LYS A 339 -2.82 19.66 44.80
C LYS A 339 -1.94 20.82 44.30
N ASN A 340 -2.42 21.41 43.20
CA ASN A 340 -2.41 22.82 42.81
C ASN A 340 -1.09 23.59 42.84
N THR A 341 -0.56 23.92 41.66
CA THR A 341 -0.07 25.28 41.38
C THR A 341 -0.26 25.65 39.91
N THR A 342 -0.55 26.93 39.74
CA THR A 342 -0.90 27.68 38.54
C THR A 342 0.26 27.86 37.56
N TYR A 343 -0.11 28.06 36.29
CA TYR A 343 0.75 28.52 35.20
C TYR A 343 1.63 29.73 35.59
N ALA A 344 2.85 29.73 35.06
CA ALA A 344 3.87 30.79 35.06
C ALA A 344 4.74 30.90 36.32
N ASP A 345 5.77 30.07 36.40
CA ASP A 345 7.19 30.46 36.46
C ASP A 345 8.03 29.20 36.73
N ASP A 346 8.95 28.88 35.82
CA ASP A 346 10.25 28.27 36.13
C ASP A 346 10.98 28.00 34.81
N LEU A 347 11.46 29.09 34.21
CA LEU A 347 12.67 29.05 33.43
C LEU A 347 13.85 28.96 34.40
N VAL A 348 14.85 28.18 34.00
CA VAL A 348 16.18 28.01 34.60
C VAL A 348 16.30 26.88 35.63
N LYS A 349 16.36 25.65 35.12
CA LYS A 349 17.38 24.68 35.55
C LYS A 349 18.17 24.21 34.33
N LEU A 350 19.47 24.41 34.43
CA LEU A 350 20.50 24.09 33.45
C LEU A 350 20.51 22.56 33.23
N SER A 351 19.99 22.08 32.11
CA SER A 351 20.08 20.67 31.73
C SER A 351 20.83 20.48 30.40
N ASN A 352 21.53 19.35 30.36
CA ASN A 352 22.53 18.91 29.40
C ASN A 352 22.28 19.27 27.93
N SER A 353 23.35 19.54 27.18
CA SER A 353 23.33 19.89 25.74
C SER A 353 22.53 18.91 24.87
N SER A 354 22.44 17.63 25.26
CA SER A 354 21.64 16.61 24.56
C SER A 354 20.13 16.85 24.62
N GLU A 355 19.60 17.43 25.69
CA GLU A 355 18.16 17.74 25.81
C GLU A 355 17.78 18.97 24.97
N ILE A 356 18.66 19.96 24.89
CA ILE A 356 18.48 21.15 24.05
C ILE A 356 18.46 20.76 22.57
N HIS A 357 19.36 19.86 22.14
CA HIS A 357 19.38 19.36 20.76
C HIS A 357 18.13 18.52 20.43
N ALA A 358 17.70 17.61 21.31
CA ALA A 358 16.47 16.84 21.09
C ALA A 358 15.20 17.72 21.03
N GLY A 359 15.16 18.83 21.78
CA GLY A 359 14.10 19.84 21.68
C GLY A 359 14.09 20.56 20.33
N SER A 360 15.27 20.84 19.77
CA SER A 360 15.45 21.44 18.43
C SER A 360 14.98 20.49 17.33
N ASP A 361 15.41 19.23 17.37
CA ASP A 361 15.07 18.22 16.36
C ASP A 361 13.56 17.98 16.30
N ARG A 362 12.89 17.92 17.46
CA ARG A 362 11.42 17.77 17.52
C ARG A 362 10.69 18.98 16.93
N ALA A 363 11.22 20.18 17.14
CA ALA A 363 10.65 21.39 16.55
C ALA A 363 10.81 21.37 15.02
N GLU A 364 11.96 20.91 14.52
CA GLU A 364 12.22 20.75 13.08
C GLU A 364 11.30 19.70 12.44
N VAL A 365 11.12 18.54 13.09
CA VAL A 365 10.17 17.50 12.65
C VAL A 365 8.75 18.06 12.54
N ARG A 366 8.30 18.83 13.54
CA ARG A 366 6.98 19.48 13.51
C ARG A 366 6.90 20.50 12.38
N LEU A 367 7.91 21.36 12.22
CA LEU A 367 7.95 22.35 11.14
C LEU A 367 7.88 21.69 9.76
N GLN A 368 8.62 20.60 9.58
CA GLN A 368 8.61 19.80 8.35
C GLN A 368 7.22 19.18 8.12
N SER A 369 6.61 18.61 9.16
CA SER A 369 5.25 18.05 9.11
C SER A 369 4.21 19.09 8.67
N TYR A 370 4.26 20.31 9.21
CA TYR A 370 3.41 21.42 8.78
C TYR A 370 3.67 21.85 7.33
N THR A 371 4.93 21.84 6.90
CA THR A 371 5.32 22.19 5.53
C THR A 371 4.76 21.18 4.52
N GLU A 372 4.93 19.89 4.80
CA GLU A 372 4.36 18.77 4.05
C GLU A 372 2.84 18.87 3.94
N MET A 373 2.15 19.11 5.07
CA MET A 373 0.70 19.29 5.11
C MET A 373 0.24 20.44 4.20
N ARG A 374 0.93 21.58 4.22
CA ARG A 374 0.61 22.73 3.35
C ARG A 374 0.81 22.40 1.87
N ILE A 375 1.86 21.64 1.53
CA ILE A 375 2.10 21.17 0.17
C ILE A 375 0.97 20.25 -0.28
N PHE A 376 0.57 19.31 0.57
CA PHE A 376 -0.55 18.40 0.31
C PHE A 376 -1.85 19.17 0.03
N TYR A 377 -2.25 20.11 0.89
CA TYR A 377 -3.48 20.88 0.66
C TYR A 377 -3.44 21.72 -0.61
N ARG A 378 -2.30 22.35 -0.93
CA ARG A 378 -2.14 23.06 -2.22
C ARG A 378 -2.28 22.11 -3.42
N ARG A 379 -1.77 20.89 -3.31
CA ARG A 379 -1.89 19.85 -4.34
C ARG A 379 -3.35 19.42 -4.50
N TRP A 380 -4.02 19.15 -3.40
CA TRP A 380 -5.45 18.83 -3.36
C TRP A 380 -6.30 19.92 -4.01
N ASP A 381 -6.18 21.17 -3.56
CA ASP A 381 -6.94 22.31 -4.10
C ASP A 381 -6.71 22.52 -5.60
N LYS A 382 -5.45 22.33 -6.04
CA LYS A 382 -5.09 22.42 -7.46
C LYS A 382 -5.70 21.27 -8.27
N ALA A 383 -5.73 20.06 -7.73
CA ALA A 383 -6.33 18.90 -8.37
C ALA A 383 -7.85 19.10 -8.53
N VAL A 384 -8.54 19.48 -7.44
CA VAL A 384 -9.98 19.79 -7.43
C VAL A 384 -10.35 20.83 -8.49
N LYS A 385 -9.56 21.90 -8.64
CA LYS A 385 -9.83 22.96 -9.63
C LYS A 385 -9.59 22.52 -11.07
N LYS A 386 -8.68 21.56 -11.30
CA LYS A 386 -8.25 21.15 -12.65
C LYS A 386 -9.02 19.95 -13.17
N ASP A 387 -9.48 19.08 -12.29
CA ASP A 387 -10.20 17.87 -12.67
C ASP A 387 -11.67 18.19 -12.94
N LYS A 388 -11.98 18.39 -14.23
CA LYS A 388 -13.35 18.69 -14.69
C LYS A 388 -14.30 17.50 -14.57
N CYS A 389 -13.77 16.29 -14.42
CA CYS A 389 -14.55 15.06 -14.33
C CYS A 389 -14.80 14.64 -12.88
N TRP A 390 -14.04 15.21 -11.93
CA TRP A 390 -14.21 14.93 -10.52
C TRP A 390 -15.40 15.69 -9.92
N VAL A 391 -16.19 14.97 -9.11
CA VAL A 391 -17.32 15.53 -8.38
C VAL A 391 -17.03 15.39 -6.89
N ASP A 392 -16.99 16.52 -6.20
CA ASP A 392 -16.94 16.53 -4.75
C ASP A 392 -18.26 16.00 -4.18
N ARG A 393 -18.19 14.87 -3.47
CA ARG A 393 -19.34 14.24 -2.81
C ARG A 393 -19.78 14.97 -1.54
N TYR A 394 -18.98 15.92 -1.06
CA TYR A 394 -19.20 16.67 0.17
C TYR A 394 -19.31 18.19 -0.06
N ASP A 395 -19.38 18.66 -1.31
CA ASP A 395 -19.63 20.08 -1.61
C ASP A 395 -21.07 20.45 -1.24
N MET A 396 -21.23 21.08 -0.08
CA MET A 396 -22.52 21.52 0.47
C MET A 396 -23.22 22.60 -0.37
N ARG A 397 -22.62 23.10 -1.45
CA ARG A 397 -23.26 24.07 -2.36
C ARG A 397 -24.30 23.44 -3.29
N LYS A 398 -24.31 22.12 -3.44
CA LYS A 398 -25.29 21.40 -4.30
C LYS A 398 -26.57 20.97 -3.58
N GLU A 399 -26.65 21.13 -2.26
CA GLU A 399 -27.85 20.80 -1.45
C GLU A 399 -28.75 22.02 -1.18
N ARG A 400 -28.58 23.12 -1.92
CA ARG A 400 -29.40 24.34 -1.81
C ARG A 400 -30.25 24.59 -3.04
#